data_AF-A0A0M6WKQ2-F1
#
_entry.id   AF-A0A0M6WKQ2-F1
#
_cell.length_a   1.000
_cell.length_b   1.000
_cell.length_c   1.000
_cell.angle_alpha   90.00
_cell.angle_beta   90.00
_cell.angle_gamma   90.00
#
_symmetry.space_group_name_H-M   'P 1'
#
loop_
_entity.id
_entity.type
_entity.pdbx_description
1 polymer ?
#
loop_
_entity_poly.entity_id
_entity_poly.type
_entity_poly.pdbx_seq_one_letter_code
_entity_poly.pdbx_strand_id
1 'polypeptide(L)'
;MTNYRFTFSYDGTLCYSKWPELDQPNLALIEYLQEWKRNGNKLILWTCRAGEALSKAVEWCREQNYFEFDAVNDNLPEIIEFYGHNSRKISCDYYIDDRMLLPENAKA
;
A
#
# COMPACT_ATOMS: atom_id res chain seq x y z
N MET A 1 18.12 -12.34 -6.14
CA MET A 1 16.65 -12.38 -6.07
C MET A 1 16.17 -10.97 -6.38
N THR A 2 15.20 -10.82 -7.28
CA THR A 2 14.62 -9.50 -7.56
C THR A 2 13.64 -9.16 -6.43
N ASN A 3 13.85 -8.05 -5.73
CA ASN A 3 12.93 -7.57 -4.70
C ASN A 3 11.97 -6.58 -5.33
N TYR A 4 10.68 -6.92 -5.38
CA TYR A 4 9.63 -6.04 -5.89
C TYR A 4 9.11 -5.13 -4.78
N ARG A 5 8.58 -3.96 -5.17
CA ARG A 5 7.92 -2.98 -4.32
C ARG A 5 6.46 -2.89 -4.72
N PHE A 6 5.58 -3.11 -3.77
CA PHE A 6 4.14 -3.00 -3.94
C PHE A 6 3.65 -1.79 -3.17
N THR A 7 2.83 -0.98 -3.83
CA THR A 7 2.00 0.03 -3.17
C THR A 7 0.54 -0.38 -3.25
N PHE A 8 -0.22 -0.07 -2.21
CA PHE A 8 -1.66 -0.36 -2.19
C PHE A 8 -2.46 0.73 -1.49
N SER A 9 -3.70 0.95 -1.96
CA SER A 9 -4.66 1.81 -1.27
C SER A 9 -5.24 1.13 -0.02
N TYR A 10 -5.79 1.93 0.90
CA TYR A 10 -6.46 1.40 2.09
C TYR A 10 -7.93 1.11 1.78
N ASP A 11 -8.71 2.17 1.59
CA ASP A 11 -10.15 2.15 1.35
C ASP A 11 -10.45 1.46 0.02
N GLY A 12 -11.32 0.45 0.02
CA GLY A 12 -11.70 -0.31 -1.17
C GLY A 12 -10.71 -1.41 -1.59
N THR A 13 -9.48 -1.41 -1.07
CA THR A 13 -8.44 -2.39 -1.43
C THR A 13 -8.09 -3.33 -0.28
N LEU A 14 -7.46 -2.82 0.79
CA LEU A 14 -7.14 -3.61 1.99
C LEU A 14 -8.35 -3.77 2.91
N CYS A 15 -9.17 -2.73 2.99
CA CYS A 15 -10.37 -2.69 3.78
C CYS A 15 -11.55 -2.35 2.87
N TYR A 16 -12.61 -3.15 2.90
CA TYR A 16 -13.85 -2.87 2.15
C TYR A 16 -14.70 -1.79 2.82
N SER A 17 -14.06 -0.75 3.36
CA SER A 17 -14.74 0.35 4.02
C SER A 17 -14.96 1.54 3.10
N LYS A 18 -15.93 2.36 3.49
CA LYS A 18 -16.01 3.75 3.04
C LYS A 18 -15.26 4.60 4.06
N TRP A 19 -14.71 5.71 3.58
CA TRP A 19 -14.17 6.71 4.48
C TRP A 19 -15.32 7.38 5.26
N PRO A 20 -15.18 7.60 6.58
CA PRO A 20 -14.01 7.37 7.43
C PRO A 20 -13.96 6.01 8.17
N GLU A 21 -14.92 5.12 7.93
CA GLU A 21 -15.08 3.85 8.64
C GLU A 21 -13.93 2.85 8.42
N LEU A 22 -13.82 1.88 9.34
CA LEU A 22 -12.91 0.73 9.27
C LEU A 22 -13.79 -0.52 9.29
N ASP A 23 -13.97 -1.16 8.14
CA ASP A 23 -14.91 -2.26 7.94
C ASP A 23 -14.17 -3.59 7.71
N GLN A 24 -14.69 -4.44 6.82
CA GLN A 24 -14.22 -5.80 6.63
C GLN A 24 -12.86 -5.85 5.92
N PRO A 25 -11.93 -6.69 6.41
CA PRO A 25 -10.64 -6.88 5.76
C PRO A 25 -10.76 -7.69 4.47
N ASN A 26 -9.97 -7.30 3.47
CA ASN A 26 -9.69 -8.13 2.32
C ASN A 26 -8.60 -9.16 2.67
N LEU A 27 -8.98 -10.18 3.45
CA LEU A 27 -8.04 -11.17 4.00
C LEU A 27 -7.21 -11.86 2.92
N ALA A 28 -7.82 -12.19 1.78
CA ALA A 28 -7.12 -12.83 0.66
C ALA A 28 -5.97 -11.96 0.12
N LEU A 29 -6.19 -10.66 -0.05
CA LEU A 29 -5.13 -9.73 -0.48
C LEU A 29 -4.07 -9.54 0.60
N ILE A 30 -4.48 -9.43 1.87
CA ILE A 30 -3.55 -9.30 3.00
C ILE A 30 -2.62 -10.51 3.08
N GLU A 31 -3.17 -11.73 3.03
CA GLU A 31 -2.39 -12.98 3.05
C GLU A 31 -1.43 -13.07 1.85
N TYR A 32 -1.90 -12.69 0.67
CA TYR A 32 -1.08 -12.63 -0.54
C TYR A 32 0.12 -11.69 -0.35
N LEU A 33 -0.11 -10.45 0.08
CA LEU A 33 0.95 -9.46 0.28
C LEU A 33 1.91 -9.85 1.40
N GLN A 34 1.42 -10.48 2.46
CA GLN A 34 2.27 -11.03 3.52
C GLN A 34 3.22 -12.11 3.00
N GLU A 35 2.78 -12.97 2.09
CA GLU A 35 3.64 -13.96 1.44
C GLU A 35 4.74 -13.28 0.60
N TRP A 36 4.40 -12.24 -0.17
CA TRP A 36 5.41 -11.46 -0.88
C TRP A 36 6.42 -10.81 0.08
N LYS A 37 5.94 -10.24 1.20
CA LYS A 37 6.83 -9.65 2.22
C LYS A 37 7.77 -10.69 2.81
N ARG A 38 7.29 -11.90 3.14
CA ARG A 38 8.12 -13.03 3.62
C ARG A 38 9.21 -13.42 2.62
N ASN A 39 8.94 -13.28 1.33
CA ASN A 39 9.89 -13.52 0.26
C ASN A 39 10.85 -12.34 -0.02
N GLY A 40 10.94 -11.35 0.88
CA GLY A 40 11.91 -10.25 0.81
C GLY A 40 11.44 -9.03 0.02
N ASN A 41 10.17 -9.00 -0.40
CA ASN A 41 9.59 -7.86 -1.12
C ASN A 41 9.16 -6.75 -0.16
N LYS A 42 8.96 -5.55 -0.71
CA LYS A 42 8.66 -4.34 0.05
C LYS A 42 7.20 -3.94 -0.11
N LEU A 43 6.56 -3.62 1.01
CA LEU A 43 5.17 -3.20 1.04
C LEU A 43 5.05 -1.75 1.51
N ILE A 44 4.36 -0.92 0.75
CA ILE A 44 4.15 0.50 1.06
C ILE A 44 2.66 0.77 1.10
N LEU A 45 2.14 1.22 2.25
CA LEU A 45 0.76 1.71 2.33
C LEU A 45 0.71 3.09 1.65
N TRP A 46 -0.13 3.22 0.63
CA TRP A 46 -0.32 4.47 -0.12
C TRP A 46 -1.78 4.90 -0.11
N THR A 47 -2.14 5.76 0.84
CA THR A 47 -3.53 6.13 1.12
C THR A 47 -3.71 7.64 1.27
N CYS A 48 -4.90 8.12 0.90
CA CYS A 48 -5.33 9.50 1.16
C CYS A 48 -5.58 9.80 2.63
N ARG A 49 -5.66 8.77 3.50
CA ARG A 49 -5.81 8.97 4.94
C ARG A 49 -4.59 9.70 5.51
N ALA A 50 -4.82 10.64 6.41
CA ALA A 50 -3.79 11.44 7.07
C ALA A 50 -4.13 11.66 8.55
N GLY A 51 -3.13 12.05 9.34
CA GLY A 51 -3.30 12.32 10.78
C GLY A 51 -3.87 11.12 11.54
N GLU A 52 -4.84 11.39 12.41
CA GLU A 52 -5.46 10.36 13.26
C GLU A 52 -6.07 9.20 12.46
N ALA A 53 -6.68 9.49 11.31
CA ALA A 53 -7.31 8.45 10.50
C ALA A 53 -6.28 7.53 9.83
N LEU A 54 -5.08 8.05 9.51
CA LEU A 54 -3.96 7.23 9.06
C LEU A 54 -3.45 6.35 10.19
N SER A 55 -3.28 6.90 11.40
CA SER A 55 -2.86 6.13 12.58
C SER A 55 -3.83 4.98 12.86
N LYS A 56 -5.14 5.24 12.81
CA LYS A 56 -6.20 4.24 12.97
C LYS A 56 -6.16 3.16 11.89
N ALA A 57 -5.96 3.54 10.62
CA ALA A 57 -5.86 2.59 9.52
C ALA A 57 -4.62 1.68 9.65
N VAL A 58 -3.47 2.25 10.03
CA VAL A 58 -2.24 1.47 10.27
C VAL A 58 -2.41 0.52 11.44
N GLU A 59 -3.04 0.96 12.54
CA GLU A 59 -3.29 0.09 13.69
C GLU A 59 -4.25 -1.06 13.34
N TRP A 60 -5.34 -0.75 12.64
CA TRP A 60 -6.27 -1.75 12.14
C TRP A 60 -5.56 -2.80 11.25
N CYS A 61 -4.57 -2.39 10.44
CA CYS A 61 -3.78 -3.34 9.65
C CYS A 61 -2.94 -4.28 10.54
N ARG A 62 -2.37 -3.80 11.65
CA ARG A 62 -1.63 -4.66 12.59
C ARG A 62 -2.54 -5.71 13.22
N GLU A 63 -3.78 -5.36 13.50
CA GLU A 63 -4.79 -6.30 14.00
C GLU A 63 -5.11 -7.42 12.99
N GLN A 64 -4.89 -7.18 11.69
CA GLN A 64 -5.03 -8.18 10.64
C GLN A 64 -3.75 -9.02 10.49
N ASN A 65 -3.56 -10.02 11.37
CA ASN A 65 -2.43 -10.95 11.32
C ASN A 65 -1.05 -10.28 11.32
N TYR A 66 -0.87 -9.19 12.10
CA TYR A 66 0.40 -8.45 12.19
C TYR A 66 0.88 -7.92 10.82
N PHE A 67 -0.04 -7.40 10.01
CA PHE A 67 0.30 -6.87 8.70
C PHE A 67 1.00 -5.51 8.80
N GLU A 68 2.29 -5.48 8.46
CA GLU A 68 3.16 -4.31 8.60
C GLU A 68 3.78 -3.84 7.28
N PHE A 69 4.11 -2.56 7.23
CA PHE A 69 4.59 -1.86 6.04
C PHE A 69 6.06 -1.44 6.21
N ASP A 70 6.79 -1.44 5.10
CA ASP A 70 8.16 -0.91 5.03
C ASP A 70 8.15 0.63 4.98
N ALA A 71 7.08 1.22 4.44
CA ALA A 71 6.81 2.65 4.49
C ALA A 71 5.29 2.93 4.46
N VAL A 72 4.90 4.12 4.92
CA VAL A 72 3.51 4.59 4.91
C VAL A 72 3.49 5.99 4.34
N ASN A 73 2.79 6.17 3.22
CA ASN A 73 2.71 7.44 2.50
C ASN A 73 4.08 8.06 2.16
N ASP A 74 5.10 7.22 1.96
CA ASP A 74 6.46 7.66 1.70
C ASP A 74 7.26 6.67 0.85
N ASN A 75 8.30 7.16 0.17
CA ASN A 75 9.24 6.33 -0.56
C ASN A 75 10.20 5.62 0.40
N LEU A 76 10.73 4.47 -0.04
CA LEU A 76 11.78 3.78 0.70
C LEU A 76 13.10 4.59 0.63
N PRO A 77 13.95 4.51 1.67
CA PRO A 77 15.22 5.25 1.70
C PRO A 77 16.09 5.05 0.46
N GLU A 78 16.21 3.81 -0.04
CA GLU A 78 16.97 3.47 -1.23
C GLU A 78 16.44 4.15 -2.51
N ILE A 79 15.16 4.49 -2.55
CA ILE A 79 14.53 5.20 -3.67
C ILE A 79 14.80 6.68 -3.59
N ILE A 80 14.72 7.25 -2.38
CA ILE A 80 15.06 8.65 -2.13
C ILE A 80 16.52 8.91 -2.50
N GLU A 81 17.42 8.00 -2.12
CA GLU A 81 18.84 8.05 -2.47
C GLU A 81 19.03 7.96 -3.99
N PHE A 82 18.39 6.99 -4.65
CA PHE A 82 18.51 6.80 -6.10
C PHE A 82 18.12 8.04 -6.91
N TYR A 83 17.02 8.71 -6.55
CA TYR A 83 16.57 9.92 -7.24
C TYR A 83 17.22 11.21 -6.72
N GLY A 84 18.01 11.15 -5.63
CA GLY A 84 18.60 12.31 -4.96
C GLY A 84 17.58 13.24 -4.28
N HIS A 85 16.31 12.86 -4.22
CA HIS A 85 15.23 13.58 -3.56
C HIS A 85 14.03 12.65 -3.34
N ASN A 86 13.14 13.03 -2.42
CA ASN A 86 11.90 12.30 -2.18
C ASN A 86 10.78 12.81 -3.10
N SER A 87 10.46 12.04 -4.14
CA SER A 87 9.38 12.40 -5.06
C SER A 87 8.01 12.25 -4.40
N ARG A 88 7.07 13.16 -4.70
CA ARG A 88 5.70 13.06 -4.18
C ARG A 88 4.98 11.78 -4.60
N LYS A 89 5.28 11.27 -5.80
CA LYS A 89 4.80 9.97 -6.28
C LYS A 89 5.67 8.88 -5.67
N ILE A 90 5.03 7.82 -5.16
CA ILE A 90 5.76 6.62 -4.73
C ILE A 90 6.28 5.88 -5.94
N SER A 91 7.58 5.57 -5.96
CA SER A 91 8.18 4.72 -6.98
C SER A 91 8.08 3.25 -6.54
N CYS A 92 7.32 2.45 -7.29
CA CYS A 92 7.12 1.04 -7.02
C CYS A 92 7.02 0.24 -8.33
N ASP A 93 6.97 -1.08 -8.22
CA ASP A 93 6.85 -2.00 -9.35
C ASP A 93 5.37 -2.32 -9.64
N TYR A 94 4.52 -2.34 -8.60
CA TYR A 94 3.09 -2.58 -8.72
C TYR A 94 2.27 -1.60 -7.86
N TYR A 95 1.24 -1.00 -8.49
CA TYR A 95 0.17 -0.30 -7.81
C TYR A 95 -1.06 -1.21 -7.72
N ILE A 96 -1.60 -1.40 -6.52
CA ILE A 96 -2.83 -2.16 -6.28
C ILE A 96 -3.84 -1.20 -5.66
N ASP A 97 -4.83 -0.77 -6.43
CA ASP A 97 -5.76 0.27 -6.03
C ASP A 97 -7.13 -0.02 -6.64
N ASP A 98 -8.19 0.11 -5.85
CA ASP A 98 -9.59 -0.09 -6.27
C ASP A 98 -9.99 0.88 -7.38
N ARG A 99 -9.26 1.99 -7.54
CA ARG A 99 -9.48 3.02 -8.55
C ARG A 99 -8.46 3.00 -9.68
N MET A 100 -7.61 1.97 -9.77
CA MET A 100 -6.63 1.88 -10.83
C MET A 100 -7.29 1.68 -12.20
N LEU A 101 -6.92 2.53 -13.16
CA LEU A 101 -7.17 2.32 -14.58
C LEU A 101 -5.83 2.22 -15.30
N LEU A 102 -5.60 1.10 -15.98
CA LEU A 102 -4.41 0.95 -16.82
C LEU A 102 -4.58 1.72 -18.14
N PRO A 103 -3.51 2.32 -18.69
CA PRO A 103 -3.60 3.13 -19.91
C PRO A 103 -4.25 2.42 -21.10
N GLU A 104 -4.00 1.12 -21.27
CA GLU A 104 -4.60 0.29 -22.32
C GLU A 104 -6.12 0.13 -22.20
N ASN A 105 -6.66 0.35 -21.00
CA ASN A 105 -8.09 0.27 -20.71
C ASN A 105 -8.78 1.64 -20.80
N ALA A 106 -8.02 2.73 -20.95
CA ALA A 106 -8.57 4.06 -21.17
C ALA A 106 -9.13 4.15 -22.60
N LYS A 107 -10.46 4.05 -22.72
CA LYS A 107 -11.17 4.32 -23.98
C LYS A 107 -11.52 5.80 -24.04
N ALA A 108 -11.24 6.43 -25.19
CA ALA A 108 -11.66 7.80 -25.50
C ALA A 108 -13.18 7.90 -25.71
#